data_AF-A0A920K5V1-F1
#
_entry.id   AF-A0A920K5V1-F1
#
_cell.length_a   1.000
_cell.length_b   1.000
_cell.length_c   1.000
_cell.angle_alpha   90.00
_cell.angle_beta   90.00
_cell.angle_gamma   90.00
#
_symmetry.space_group_name_H-M   'P 1'
#
loop_
_entity.id
_entity.type
_entity.pdbx_description
1 polymer ?
#
loop_
_entity_poly.entity_id
_entity_poly.type
_entity_poly.pdbx_seq_one_letter_code
_entity_poly.pdbx_strand_id
1 'polypeptide(L)'
;MSLAQSVHSAVFPDLAYEKIEYYPTGGKCIELKSLKYYFVSFRNVGIYQEGATKRIYLDLKQVLNSNKVKVTTVYNTRGGFDTTCVEGKLD
;
A
#
# COMPACT_ATOMS: atom_id res chain seq x y z
N MET A 1 7.97 7.59 25.39
CA MET A 1 6.66 8.27 25.35
C MET A 1 5.91 7.74 24.14
N SER A 2 5.02 6.78 24.38
CA SER A 2 4.10 6.24 23.38
C SER A 2 2.96 7.24 23.22
N LEU A 3 2.86 7.89 22.05
CA LEU A 3 1.66 8.61 21.66
C LEU A 3 0.62 7.56 21.28
N ALA A 4 -0.08 7.08 22.31
CA ALA A 4 -1.26 6.25 22.17
C ALA A 4 -2.31 7.01 21.35
N GLN A 5 -2.60 6.47 20.18
CA GLN A 5 -3.90 6.40 19.53
C GLN A 5 -4.97 7.33 20.12
N SER A 6 -4.97 8.58 19.66
CA SER A 6 -6.08 9.51 19.82
C SER A 6 -6.31 10.20 18.48
N VAL A 7 -6.68 9.41 17.49
CA VAL A 7 -7.25 9.91 16.25
C VAL A 7 -8.69 9.42 16.19
N HIS A 8 -9.59 10.15 16.86
CA HIS A 8 -10.93 10.32 16.33
C HIS A 8 -10.84 11.25 15.11
N SER A 9 -10.04 10.82 14.12
CA SER A 9 -9.85 11.56 12.87
C SER A 9 -11.16 11.45 12.12
N ALA A 10 -11.71 12.58 11.71
CA ALA A 10 -12.65 12.59 10.59
C ALA A 10 -12.04 11.73 9.48
N VAL A 11 -12.63 10.55 9.22
CA VAL A 11 -12.10 9.60 8.24
C VAL A 11 -12.46 10.13 6.86
N PHE A 12 -11.69 11.12 6.41
CA PHE A 12 -11.78 11.53 5.02
C PHE A 12 -11.08 10.47 4.16
N PRO A 13 -11.74 9.96 3.13
CA PRO A 13 -11.17 8.92 2.29
C PRO A 13 -9.97 9.47 1.53
N ASP A 14 -8.83 8.81 1.65
CA ASP A 14 -7.66 9.09 0.80
C ASP A 14 -7.78 8.33 -0.52
N LEU A 15 -7.30 8.98 -1.57
CA LEU A 15 -7.21 8.42 -2.91
C LEU A 15 -5.74 8.44 -3.33
N ALA A 16 -5.30 7.34 -3.95
CA ALA A 16 -3.94 7.21 -4.45
C ALA A 16 -3.93 6.53 -5.82
N TYR A 17 -2.96 6.92 -6.64
CA TYR A 17 -2.48 6.08 -7.73
C TYR A 17 -1.50 5.06 -7.17
N GLU A 18 -1.79 3.78 -7.42
CA GLU A 18 -0.98 2.65 -6.98
C GLU A 18 -0.19 2.07 -8.16
N LYS A 19 1.12 1.93 -8.00
CA LYS A 19 2.01 1.25 -8.94
C LYS A 19 2.70 0.08 -8.25
N ILE A 20 2.42 -1.14 -8.73
CA ILE A 20 3.06 -2.36 -8.29
C ILE A 20 3.98 -2.86 -9.40
N GLU A 21 5.24 -3.06 -9.07
CA GLU A 21 6.27 -3.60 -9.95
C GLU A 21 6.86 -4.85 -9.30
N TYR A 22 6.97 -5.97 -10.01
CA TYR A 22 7.57 -7.16 -9.45
C TYR A 22 8.17 -8.08 -10.51
N TYR A 23 9.19 -8.84 -10.11
CA TYR A 23 9.67 -10.00 -10.84
C TYR A 23 9.18 -11.28 -10.15
N PRO A 24 8.43 -12.18 -10.84
CA PRO A 24 7.80 -13.37 -10.25
C PRO A 24 8.79 -14.51 -9.99
N THR A 25 9.93 -14.24 -9.33
CA THR A 25 10.98 -15.23 -9.08
C THR A 25 10.52 -16.38 -8.17
N GLY A 26 9.44 -16.20 -7.40
CA GLY A 26 8.82 -17.25 -6.59
C GLY A 26 7.81 -18.13 -7.34
N GLY A 27 7.69 -17.98 -8.67
CA GLY A 27 6.87 -18.85 -9.52
C GLY A 27 5.36 -18.59 -9.47
N LYS A 28 4.94 -17.46 -8.90
CA LYS A 28 3.53 -17.04 -8.81
C LYS A 28 3.34 -15.66 -9.43
N CYS A 29 2.17 -15.44 -10.02
CA CYS A 29 1.72 -14.14 -10.51
C CYS A 29 0.45 -13.73 -9.76
N ILE A 30 0.26 -12.43 -9.57
CA ILE A 30 -0.96 -11.89 -8.95
C ILE A 30 -2.10 -11.93 -9.97
N GLU A 31 -3.24 -12.48 -9.56
CA GLU A 31 -4.48 -12.46 -10.34
C GLU A 31 -5.23 -11.14 -10.12
N LEU A 32 -5.62 -10.47 -11.21
CA LEU A 32 -6.09 -9.08 -11.16
C LEU A 32 -7.43 -8.89 -10.43
N LYS A 33 -8.35 -9.87 -10.51
CA LYS A 33 -9.64 -9.80 -9.79
C LYS A 33 -9.43 -9.87 -8.28
N SER A 34 -8.57 -10.76 -7.80
CA SER A 34 -8.19 -10.88 -6.39
C SER A 34 -7.50 -9.62 -5.89
N LEU A 35 -6.62 -9.02 -6.70
CA LEU A 35 -5.95 -7.76 -6.39
C LEU A 35 -6.95 -6.59 -6.28
N LYS A 36 -7.95 -6.53 -7.17
CA LYS A 36 -9.05 -5.57 -7.04
C LYS A 36 -9.77 -5.72 -5.70
N TYR A 37 -10.16 -6.93 -5.32
CA TYR A 37 -10.85 -7.15 -4.05
C TYR A 37 -9.96 -6.84 -2.84
N TYR A 38 -8.67 -7.13 -2.93
CA TYR A 38 -7.68 -6.73 -1.93
C TYR A 38 -7.71 -5.21 -1.71
N PHE A 39 -7.65 -4.39 -2.76
CA PHE A 39 -7.75 -2.94 -2.61
C PHE A 39 -9.12 -2.45 -2.09
N VAL A 40 -10.22 -3.07 -2.54
CA VAL A 40 -11.57 -2.74 -2.03
C VAL A 40 -11.65 -2.95 -0.50
N SER A 41 -10.89 -3.90 0.06
CA SER A 41 -10.88 -4.15 1.50
C SER A 41 -10.32 -2.98 2.33
N PHE A 42 -9.52 -2.08 1.75
CA PHE A 42 -8.97 -0.90 2.43
C PHE A 42 -9.96 0.26 2.53
N ARG A 43 -11.06 0.25 1.79
CA ARG A 43 -11.97 1.40 1.62
C ARG A 43 -12.50 1.98 2.93
N ASN A 44 -12.74 1.13 3.92
CA ASN A 44 -13.30 1.50 5.21
C ASN A 44 -12.30 1.30 6.37
N VAL A 45 -11.00 1.23 6.05
CA VAL A 45 -9.93 0.99 7.03
C VAL A 45 -9.19 2.31 7.28
N GLY A 46 -9.16 2.75 8.54
CA GLY A 46 -8.32 3.87 8.95
C GLY A 46 -6.86 3.43 9.02
N ILE A 47 -6.07 3.81 8.02
CA ILE A 47 -4.65 3.47 7.91
C ILE A 47 -3.86 4.68 7.41
N TYR A 48 -2.68 4.91 7.98
CA TYR A 48 -1.77 5.95 7.48
C TYR A 48 -1.26 5.60 6.08
N GLN A 49 -0.94 6.63 5.30
CA GLN A 49 -0.53 6.51 3.90
C GLN A 49 0.69 5.59 3.72
N GLU A 50 1.73 5.82 4.51
CA GLU A 50 2.93 4.98 4.55
C GLU A 50 2.63 3.56 5.08
N GLY A 51 1.67 3.45 6.01
CA GLY A 51 1.23 2.18 6.56
C GLY A 51 0.52 1.30 5.53
N ALA A 52 -0.31 1.90 4.67
CA ALA A 52 -0.98 1.21 3.58
C ALA A 52 0.04 0.68 2.56
N THR A 53 0.97 1.53 2.10
CA THR A 53 2.04 1.13 1.16
C THR A 53 2.88 -0.02 1.71
N LYS A 54 3.29 0.07 2.98
CA LYS A 54 4.06 -0.99 3.64
C LYS A 54 3.25 -2.27 3.78
N ARG A 55 1.96 -2.19 4.09
CA ARG A 55 1.09 -3.36 4.18
C ARG A 55 0.96 -4.07 2.85
N ILE A 56 0.70 -3.32 1.77
CA ILE A 56 0.58 -3.83 0.40
C ILE A 56 1.89 -4.51 -0.01
N TYR A 57 3.04 -3.89 0.24
CA TYR A 57 4.35 -4.47 -0.03
C TYR A 57 4.56 -5.82 0.69
N LEU A 58 4.29 -5.87 2.00
CA LEU A 58 4.50 -7.09 2.78
C LEU A 58 3.58 -8.24 2.33
N ASP A 59 2.30 -7.95 2.07
CA ASP A 59 1.33 -8.95 1.62
C ASP A 59 1.72 -9.49 0.22
N LEU A 60 2.11 -8.61 -0.71
CA LEU A 60 2.58 -9.02 -2.05
C LEU A 60 3.87 -9.84 -1.99
N LYS A 61 4.86 -9.39 -1.21
CA LYS A 61 6.12 -10.10 -0.98
C LYS A 61 5.86 -11.53 -0.48
N GLN A 62 4.94 -11.68 0.47
CA GLN A 62 4.58 -12.98 1.03
C GLN A 62 3.87 -13.87 0.01
N VAL A 63 2.88 -13.35 -0.70
CA VAL A 63 2.11 -14.13 -1.69
C VAL A 63 2.98 -14.55 -2.88
N LEU A 64 3.84 -13.65 -3.35
CA LEU A 64 4.77 -13.90 -4.46
C LEU A 64 6.02 -14.70 -4.07
N ASN A 65 6.30 -14.84 -2.77
CA ASN A 65 7.54 -15.42 -2.25
C ASN A 65 8.80 -14.81 -2.93
N SER A 66 8.84 -13.48 -3.03
CA SER A 66 9.89 -12.75 -3.76
C SER A 66 10.23 -11.44 -3.06
N ASN A 67 11.52 -11.12 -2.97
CA ASN A 67 12.00 -9.81 -2.51
C ASN A 67 12.01 -8.75 -3.63
N LYS A 68 11.84 -9.17 -4.89
CA LYS A 68 11.84 -8.29 -6.07
C LYS A 68 10.46 -7.74 -6.33
N VAL A 69 9.98 -6.94 -5.37
CA VAL A 69 8.68 -6.28 -5.38
C VAL A 69 8.92 -4.83 -4.98
N LYS A 70 8.33 -3.90 -5.72
CA LYS A 70 8.31 -2.48 -5.41
C LYS A 70 6.87 -1.99 -5.50
N VAL A 71 6.44 -1.30 -4.44
CA VAL A 71 5.12 -0.67 -4.35
C VAL A 71 5.33 0.82 -4.24
N THR A 72 4.62 1.58 -5.06
CA THR A 72 4.62 3.05 -5.01
C THR A 72 3.19 3.56 -4.99
N THR A 73 2.89 4.42 -4.03
CA THR A 73 1.57 5.06 -3.89
C THR A 73 1.73 6.56 -3.95
N VAL A 74 1.03 7.19 -4.89
CA VAL A 74 1.00 8.65 -5.07
C VAL A 74 -0.37 9.12 -4.63
N TYR A 75 -0.45 9.76 -3.46
CA TYR A 75 -1.70 10.22 -2.86
C TYR A 75 -2.11 11.59 -3.42
N ASN A 76 -3.42 11.83 -3.45
CA ASN A 76 -3.93 13.17 -3.71
C ASN A 76 -3.49 14.16 -2.62
N THR A 77 -3.30 15.41 -3.00
CA THR A 77 -2.89 16.49 -2.09
C THR A 77 -3.82 16.63 -0.88
N ARG A 78 -3.24 16.69 0.32
CA ARG A 78 -3.95 16.93 1.59
C ARG A 78 -3.29 18.09 2.32
N GLY A 79 -4.07 19.12 2.67
CA GLY A 79 -3.54 20.27 3.40
C GLY A 79 -2.41 21.02 2.68
N GLY A 80 -2.33 20.90 1.34
CA GLY A 80 -1.25 21.48 0.54
C GLY A 80 0.01 20.62 0.42
N PHE A 81 0.01 19.40 0.97
CA PHE A 81 1.12 18.47 0.88
C PHE A 81 0.84 17.34 -0.10
N ASP A 82 1.77 17.12 -1.03
CA ASP A 82 1.80 15.95 -1.89
C ASP A 82 2.58 14.85 -1.19
N THR A 83 2.05 13.62 -1.23
CA THR A 83 2.68 12.48 -0.57
C THR A 83 2.88 11.34 -1.55
N THR A 84 4.13 10.88 -1.62
CA THR A 84 4.50 9.67 -2.35
C THR A 84 5.21 8.73 -1.38
N CYS A 85 4.73 7.49 -1.29
CA CYS A 85 5.37 6.45 -0.50
C CYS A 85 5.91 5.38 -1.42
N VAL A 86 7.10 4.84 -1.11
CA VAL A 86 7.76 3.78 -1.88
C VAL A 86 8.27 2.73 -0.91
N GLU A 87 7.92 1.47 -1.18
CA GLU A 87 8.39 0.31 -0.41
C GLU A 87 8.96 -0.75 -1.34
N GLY A 88 10.06 -1.38 -0.91
CA GLY A 88 10.76 -2.39 -1.69
C GLY A 88 11.55 -1.85 -2.89
N LYS A 89 12.08 -2.79 -3.68
CA LYS A 89 12.99 -2.54 -4.80
C LYS A 89 13.04 -3.75 -5.73
N LEU A 90 13.60 -3.58 -6.92
CA LEU A 90 13.62 -4.62 -7.97
C LEU A 90 15.01 -5.27 -8.17
N ASP A 91 16.04 -4.58 -7.66
CA ASP A 91 17.46 -4.92 -7.64
C ASP A 91 17.85 -5.88 -6.50
#